data_AF-A0A1I7JLN1-F1
#
_entry.id   AF-A0A1I7JLN1-F1
#
_cell.length_a   1.000
_cell.length_b   1.000
_cell.length_c   1.000
_cell.angle_alpha   90.00
_cell.angle_beta   90.00
_cell.angle_gamma   90.00
#
_symmetry.space_group_name_H-M   'P 1'
#
loop_
_entity.id
_entity.type
_entity.pdbx_description
1 polymer ?
#
loop_
_entity_poly.entity_id
_entity_poly.type
_entity_poly.pdbx_seq_one_letter_code
_entity_poly.pdbx_strand_id
1 'polypeptide(L)' 'MVKIDTQLITLYKVKDDSNIRQYSVVTGDSHGVATYDKMSQSYQYSGDNLAEFSDFVEDMLTNSVLKNKILPDKIVHGFG' A
#
# COMPACT_ATOMS: atom_id res chain seq x y z
N MET A 1 15.92 5.03 23.78
CA MET A 1 15.41 3.97 22.87
C MET A 1 14.28 4.58 22.07
N VAL A 2 14.56 5.08 20.87
CA VAL A 2 13.50 5.45 19.93
C VAL A 2 12.94 4.14 19.42
N LYS A 3 11.78 3.72 19.95
CA LYS A 3 11.02 2.60 19.38
C LYS A 3 10.62 3.09 18.01
N ILE A 4 11.32 2.62 16.99
CA ILE A 4 10.96 2.90 15.62
C ILE A 4 9.55 2.33 15.45
N ASP A 5 8.60 3.19 15.12
CA ASP A 5 7.22 2.86 14.74
C ASP A 5 7.19 2.07 13.40
N THR A 6 8.17 1.20 13.15
CA THR A 6 8.25 0.27 12.02
C THR A 6 7.30 -0.91 12.18
N GLN A 7 6.48 -0.92 13.23
CA GLN A 7 5.43 -1.93 13.41
C GLN A 7 4.13 -1.54 12.73
N LEU A 8 4.00 -0.35 12.16
CA LEU A 8 2.73 0.15 11.62
C LEU A 8 2.90 0.79 10.26
N ILE A 9 2.09 0.33 9.30
CA ILE A 9 1.95 0.90 7.98
C ILE A 9 0.58 1.59 7.86
N THR A 10 0.59 2.78 7.29
CA THR A 10 -0.62 3.49 6.90
C THR A 10 -0.65 3.68 5.40
N LEU A 11 -1.76 3.30 4.77
CA LEU A 11 -2.02 3.59 3.37
C LEU A 11 -3.11 4.65 3.26
N TYR A 12 -2.86 5.68 2.46
CA TYR A 12 -3.81 6.73 2.11
C TYR A 12 -4.15 6.62 0.63
N LYS A 13 -5.42 6.54 0.30
CA LYS A 13 -5.85 6.49 -1.10
C LYS A 13 -5.47 7.79 -1.79
N VAL A 14 -4.76 7.64 -2.90
CA VAL A 14 -4.44 8.74 -3.81
C VAL A 14 -5.42 8.73 -4.98
N LYS A 15 -5.64 7.55 -5.57
CA LYS A 15 -6.52 7.38 -6.72
C LYS A 15 -7.09 5.97 -6.76
N ASP A 16 -8.37 5.82 -7.06
CA ASP A 16 -8.97 4.51 -7.37
C ASP A 16 -10.01 4.73 -8.45
N ASP A 17 -9.67 4.38 -9.68
CA ASP A 17 -10.53 4.49 -10.86
C ASP A 17 -10.58 3.15 -11.62
N SER A 18 -11.24 3.11 -12.77
CA SER A 18 -11.40 1.88 -13.56
C SER A 18 -10.07 1.29 -14.04
N ASN A 19 -9.03 2.10 -14.18
CA ASN A 19 -7.76 1.73 -14.78
C ASN A 19 -6.66 1.55 -13.74
N ILE A 20 -6.61 2.37 -12.70
CA ILE A 20 -5.53 2.35 -11.70
C ILE A 20 -6.05 2.45 -10.27
N ARG A 21 -5.30 1.82 -9.36
CA ARG A 21 -5.48 1.93 -7.91
C ARG A 21 -4.16 2.33 -7.28
N GLN A 22 -4.12 3.49 -6.64
CA GLN A 22 -2.93 4.10 -6.11
C GLN A 22 -3.14 4.53 -4.65
N TYR A 23 -2.20 4.14 -3.80
CA TYR A 23 -2.16 4.46 -2.39
C TYR A 23 -0.78 5.00 -2.00
N SER A 24 -0.76 6.08 -1.24
CA SER A 24 0.43 6.56 -0.57
C SER A 24 0.65 5.70 0.67
N VAL A 25 1.85 5.16 0.81
CA VAL A 25 2.26 4.30 1.90
C VAL A 25 3.17 5.09 2.83
N VAL A 26 2.94 4.98 4.14
CA VAL A 26 3.75 5.61 5.19
C VAL A 26 3.99 4.58 6.29
N THR A 27 5.25 4.35 6.66
CA THR A 27 5.64 3.46 7.77
C THR A 27 6.88 4.01 8.47
N GLY A 28 6.75 4.37 9.75
CA GLY A 28 7.80 5.13 10.45
C GLY A 28 8.22 6.38 9.68
N ASP A 29 9.49 6.44 9.29
CA ASP A 29 10.08 7.51 8.46
C ASP A 29 10.04 7.22 6.95
N SER A 30 9.69 5.99 6.55
CA SER A 30 9.61 5.57 5.15
C SER A 30 8.28 5.97 4.51
N HIS A 31 8.34 6.47 3.29
CA HIS A 31 7.17 6.86 2.52
C HIS A 31 7.29 6.50 1.05
N GLY A 32 6.14 6.26 0.42
CA GLY A 32 6.10 6.08 -1.03
C GLY A 32 4.70 5.95 -1.57
N VAL A 33 4.60 5.46 -2.79
CA VAL A 33 3.36 5.34 -3.55
C VAL A 33 3.31 3.97 -4.20
N ALA A 34 2.32 3.20 -3.78
CA ALA A 34 1.98 1.91 -4.32
C ALA A 34 0.91 2.09 -5.39
N THR A 35 1.18 1.62 -6.60
CA THR A 35 0.30 1.73 -7.76
C THR A 35 0.04 0.35 -8.32
N TYR A 36 -1.24 -0.01 -8.47
CA TYR A 36 -1.67 -1.21 -9.15
C TYR A 36 -2.42 -0.80 -10.42
N ASP A 37 -1.85 -1.17 -11.57
CA ASP A 37 -2.49 -1.00 -12.86
C ASP A 37 -3.47 -2.16 -13.11
N LYS A 38 -4.77 -1.87 -13.18
CA LYS A 38 -5.84 -2.85 -13.37
C LYS A 38 -5.90 -3.35 -14.81
N MET A 39 -5.39 -2.58 -15.78
CA MET A 39 -5.37 -2.92 -17.20
C MET A 39 -4.24 -3.89 -17.51
N SER A 40 -3.04 -3.58 -17.03
CA SER A 40 -1.84 -4.42 -17.18
C SER A 40 -1.68 -5.46 -16.07
N GLN A 41 -2.54 -5.44 -15.05
CA GLN A 41 -2.48 -6.31 -13.87
C GLN A 41 -1.10 -6.30 -13.19
N SER A 42 -0.48 -5.13 -13.15
CA SER A 42 0.90 -4.95 -12.71
C SER A 42 0.96 -4.06 -11.48
N TYR A 43 1.67 -4.54 -10.47
CA TYR A 43 2.02 -3.76 -9.29
C TYR A 43 3.32 -2.99 -9.51
N GLN A 44 3.35 -1.74 -9.08
CA GLN A 44 4.53 -0.89 -9.08
C GLN A 44 4.57 -0.11 -7.78
N TYR A 45 5.77 0.04 -7.23
CA TYR A 45 6.01 0.83 -6.04
C TYR A 45 7.10 1.86 -6.31
N SER A 46 6.88 3.09 -5.85
CA SER A 46 7.85 4.18 -5.96
C SER A 46 7.99 4.90 -4.61
N GLY A 47 9.18 4.88 -4.03
CA GLY A 47 9.46 5.51 -2.75
C GLY A 47 10.54 4.75 -1.96
N ASP A 48 10.53 4.95 -0.65
CA ASP A 48 11.45 4.31 0.29
C ASP A 48 11.21 2.81 0.41
N ASN A 49 12.23 2.07 0.84
CA ASN A 49 12.06 0.63 1.08
C ASN A 49 11.08 0.40 2.26
N LEU A 50 9.97 -0.29 1.96
CA LEU A 50 8.94 -0.68 2.93
C LEU A 50 9.31 -1.91 3.78
N ALA A 51 10.44 -2.56 3.47
CA ALA A 51 10.90 -3.78 4.13
C ALA A 51 9.78 -4.85 4.17
N GLU A 52 9.41 -5.32 5.36
CA GLU A 52 8.42 -6.40 5.56
C GLU A 52 6.99 -6.01 5.13
N PHE A 53 6.72 -4.71 4.92
CA PHE A 53 5.44 -4.25 4.42
C PHE A 53 5.31 -4.27 2.89
N SER A 54 6.40 -4.46 2.11
CA SER A 54 6.30 -4.48 0.65
C SER A 54 5.31 -5.53 0.17
N ASP A 55 5.45 -6.73 0.70
CA ASP A 55 4.65 -7.89 0.32
C ASP A 55 3.20 -7.70 0.75
N PHE A 56 2.99 -7.15 1.95
CA PHE A 56 1.65 -6.81 2.44
C PHE A 56 0.93 -5.82 1.52
N VAL A 57 1.60 -4.75 1.10
CA VAL A 57 1.01 -3.71 0.24
C VAL A 57 0.70 -4.27 -1.15
N GLU A 58 1.64 -5.01 -1.73
CA GLU A 58 1.47 -5.66 -3.02
C GLU A 58 0.30 -6.65 -3.00
N ASP A 59 0.29 -7.57 -2.04
CA ASP A 59 -0.78 -8.57 -1.89
C ASP A 59 -2.12 -7.90 -1.61
N MET A 60 -2.15 -6.86 -0.77
CA MET A 60 -3.38 -6.14 -0.45
C MET A 60 -3.98 -5.51 -1.71
N LEU A 61 -3.17 -4.76 -2.47
CA LEU A 61 -3.65 -4.07 -3.67
C LEU A 61 -4.05 -5.08 -4.75
N THR A 62 -3.21 -6.07 -5.03
CA THR A 62 -3.48 -7.11 -6.03
C THR A 62 -4.74 -7.90 -5.67
N ASN A 63 -4.84 -8.44 -4.46
CA ASN A 63 -6.01 -9.22 -4.04
C ASN A 63 -7.28 -8.37 -3.95
N SER A 64 -7.16 -7.09 -3.60
CA SER A 64 -8.32 -6.20 -3.56
C SER A 64 -8.94 -5.99 -4.94
N VAL A 65 -8.12 -5.91 -5.99
CA VAL A 65 -8.61 -5.79 -7.36
C VAL A 65 -9.17 -7.14 -7.85
N LEU A 66 -8.43 -8.23 -7.65
CA LEU A 66 -8.88 -9.58 -8.05
C LEU A 66 -10.21 -9.99 -7.40
N LYS A 67 -10.43 -9.62 -6.14
CA LYS A 67 -11.66 -9.91 -5.39
C LYS A 67 -12.75 -8.85 -5.58
N ASN A 68 -12.53 -7.88 -6.47
CA ASN A 68 -13.40 -6.72 -6.70
C ASN A 68 -13.83 -6.02 -5.39
N LYS A 69 -12.88 -5.90 -4.45
CA LYS A 69 -13.09 -5.23 -3.16
C LYS A 69 -12.83 -3.74 -3.29
N ILE A 70 -13.72 -2.97 -2.67
CA ILE A 70 -13.54 -1.54 -2.44
C ILE A 70 -12.66 -1.39 -1.21
N LEU A 71 -11.54 -0.69 -1.35
CA LEU A 71 -10.64 -0.35 -0.25
C LEU A 71 -11.03 1.03 0.33
N PRO A 72 -10.92 1.22 1.66
CA PRO A 72 -11.22 2.50 2.29
C PRO A 72 -10.14 3.54 1.98
N ASP A 73 -10.48 4.82 2.14
CA ASP A 73 -9.56 5.92 1.83
C ASP A 73 -8.33 5.97 2.76
N LYS A 74 -8.42 5.35 3.95
CA LYS A 74 -7.32 5.16 4.89
C LYS A 74 -7.32 3.74 5.41
N ILE A 75 -6.16 3.09 5.36
CA ILE A 75 -5.92 1.75 5.90
C ILE A 75 -4.76 1.87 6.87
N VAL A 76 -4.90 1.29 8.06
CA VAL A 76 -3.82 1.18 9.03
C VAL A 76 -3.64 -0.30 9.34
N HIS A 77 -2.42 -0.80 9.21
CA HIS A 77 -2.08 -2.17 9.56
C HIS A 77 -0.84 -2.16 10.44
N GLY A 78 -0.81 -3.00 11.47
CA GLY A 78 0.36 -3.15 12.32
C GLY A 78 0.69 -4.61 12.56
N PHE A 79 1.98 -4.91 12.58
CA PHE A 79 2.51 -6.21 13.01
C PHE A 79 2.76 -6.16 14.52
N GLY A 80 2.11 -7.05 15.26
CA GLY A 80 2.21 -7.16 16.72
C GLY A 80 2.45 -8.60 17.15
#